data_AF-M5S612-F1
#
_entry.id   AF-M5S612-F1
#
_cell.length_a   1.000
_cell.length_b   1.000
_cell.length_c   1.000
_cell.angle_alpha   90.00
_cell.angle_beta   90.00
_cell.angle_gamma   90.00
#
_symmetry.space_group_name_H-M   'P 1'
#
loop_
_entity.id
_entity.type
_entity.pdbx_description
1 polymer ?
#
loop_
_entity_poly.entity_id
_entity_poly.type
_entity_poly.pdbx_seq_one_letter_code
_entity_poly.pdbx_strand_id
1 'polypeptide(L)'
;MNSQRNRLVHVAIAVLISLPLTSMAMAQEPNAATDDVDVRYFQKKLELAKHDRDTALKANRRIPGMNSKLSLLRLQNQVAYATKLVEHAGKHADHDLHKSHLQSLKNDVIFAEEQLAWARKASGYVREDQLKRLELNAQLARLALERAEQPEITADPMHHLQWQIDRLRSELLSLQIEFERTRSGH
;
A
#
# COMPACT_ATOMS: atom_id res chain seq x y z
N MET A 1 -21.83 59.41 53.43
CA MET A 1 -20.99 60.62 53.25
C MET A 1 -19.77 60.50 54.15
N ASN A 2 -18.64 60.99 53.64
CA ASN A 2 -17.33 61.20 54.30
C ASN A 2 -16.31 60.06 54.22
N SER A 3 -15.79 59.95 52.99
CA SER A 3 -14.39 59.68 52.65
C SER A 3 -13.41 60.43 53.56
N GLN A 4 -12.46 59.71 54.16
CA GLN A 4 -11.15 60.27 54.48
C GLN A 4 -10.04 59.27 54.15
N ARG A 5 -9.28 59.66 53.11
CA ARG A 5 -8.03 59.07 52.64
C ARG A 5 -6.88 59.39 53.61
N ASN A 6 -5.82 58.60 53.45
CA ASN A 6 -4.43 58.80 53.86
C ASN A 6 -4.05 58.46 55.30
N ARG A 7 -3.23 57.41 55.44
CA ARG A 7 -1.84 57.58 55.91
C ARG A 7 -0.95 56.45 55.41
N LEU A 8 0.09 56.86 54.68
CA LEU A 8 1.26 56.11 54.28
C LEU A 8 2.05 55.65 55.51
N VAL A 9 2.48 54.39 55.55
CA VAL A 9 3.80 54.02 56.09
C VAL A 9 4.39 52.92 55.23
N HIS A 10 5.56 53.22 54.68
CA HIS A 10 6.43 52.33 53.93
C HIS A 10 7.09 51.31 54.86
N VAL A 11 7.09 50.03 54.51
CA VAL A 11 8.28 49.17 54.66
C VAL A 11 8.34 48.24 53.45
N ALA A 12 9.29 48.51 52.57
CA ALA A 12 9.80 47.55 51.60
C ALA A 12 10.77 46.59 52.29
N ILE A 13 10.94 45.38 51.73
CA ILE A 13 12.23 44.71 51.44
C ILE A 13 12.07 43.17 51.49
N ALA A 14 12.37 42.57 50.32
CA ALA A 14 12.97 41.26 50.05
C ALA A 14 12.22 39.99 50.53
N VAL A 15 12.14 38.90 49.78
CA VAL A 15 13.24 38.23 49.06
C VAL A 15 12.69 37.52 47.81
N LEU A 16 13.35 37.79 46.69
CA LEU A 16 13.39 36.93 45.50
C LEU A 16 13.82 35.52 45.91
N ILE A 17 12.90 34.56 45.85
CA ILE A 17 13.28 33.16 45.71
C ILE A 17 13.08 32.80 44.24
N SER A 18 14.15 33.08 43.49
CA SER A 18 14.50 32.39 42.26
C SER A 18 14.61 30.90 42.54
N LEU A 19 13.53 30.16 42.33
CA LEU A 19 13.63 28.72 42.10
C LEU A 19 13.79 28.53 40.59
N PRO A 20 14.90 27.94 40.13
CA PRO A 20 15.05 27.62 38.73
C PRO A 20 13.90 26.69 38.35
N LEU A 21 13.16 27.09 37.30
CA LEU A 21 12.40 26.17 36.47
C LEU A 21 13.35 25.00 36.19
N THR A 22 13.18 23.90 36.91
CA THR A 22 13.77 22.63 36.54
C THR A 22 13.10 22.25 35.24
N SER A 23 13.70 22.75 34.18
CA SER A 23 13.54 22.31 32.82
C SER A 23 13.75 20.80 32.88
N MET A 24 12.66 20.06 33.02
CA MET A 24 12.58 18.73 32.47
C MET A 24 12.59 18.91 30.96
N ALA A 25 13.74 19.32 30.44
CA ALA A 25 14.24 18.75 29.22
C ALA A 25 14.31 17.25 29.52
N MET A 26 13.19 16.56 29.30
CA MET A 26 13.28 15.24 28.72
C MET A 26 14.12 15.44 27.48
N ALA A 27 15.43 15.22 27.65
CA ALA A 27 16.28 14.82 26.57
C ALA A 27 15.59 13.56 26.04
N GLN A 28 14.70 13.78 25.08
CA GLN A 28 14.25 12.75 24.20
C GLN A 28 15.54 12.30 23.54
N GLU A 29 16.10 11.21 24.08
CA GLU A 29 17.21 10.54 23.46
C GLU A 29 16.83 10.44 21.97
N PRO A 30 17.72 10.86 21.06
CA PRO A 30 17.47 10.65 19.64
C PRO A 30 17.18 9.16 19.52
N ASN A 31 15.96 8.84 19.11
CA ASN A 31 15.42 7.49 19.07
C ASN A 31 16.29 6.69 18.09
N ALA A 32 17.38 6.17 18.62
CA ALA A 32 18.42 5.51 17.87
C ALA A 32 17.90 4.11 17.57
N ALA A 33 17.47 3.93 16.34
CA ALA A 33 17.47 2.64 15.65
C ALA A 33 16.71 1.50 16.38
N THR A 34 15.48 1.74 16.82
CA THR A 34 14.49 0.67 16.71
C THR A 34 14.15 0.56 15.23
N ASP A 35 14.82 -0.40 14.58
CA ASP A 35 14.52 -0.91 13.25
C ASP A 35 13.00 -0.95 13.06
N ASP A 36 12.48 0.03 12.30
CA ASP A 36 11.05 0.32 12.19
C ASP A 36 10.33 -0.98 11.82
N VAL A 37 9.33 -1.35 12.63
CA VAL A 37 8.61 -2.63 12.47
C VAL A 37 8.05 -2.75 11.05
N ASP A 38 7.64 -1.64 10.44
CA ASP A 38 7.15 -1.60 9.07
C ASP A 38 8.26 -1.90 8.05
N VAL A 39 9.46 -1.31 8.24
CA VAL A 39 10.63 -1.60 7.40
C VAL A 39 10.97 -3.09 7.45
N ARG A 40 11.05 -3.67 8.65
CA ARG A 40 11.33 -5.11 8.82
C ARG A 40 10.23 -5.98 8.21
N TYR A 41 8.97 -5.61 8.41
CA TYR A 41 7.83 -6.32 7.85
C TYR A 41 7.89 -6.35 6.31
N PHE A 42 8.13 -5.20 5.66
CA PHE A 42 8.23 -5.15 4.21
C PHE A 42 9.47 -5.87 3.68
N GLN A 43 10.60 -5.81 4.40
CA GLN A 43 11.78 -6.61 4.06
C GLN A 43 11.47 -8.11 4.07
N LYS A 44 10.78 -8.62 5.10
CA LYS A 44 10.37 -10.03 5.15
C LYS A 44 9.35 -10.39 4.09
N LYS A 45 8.42 -9.48 3.76
CA LYS A 45 7.49 -9.65 2.64
C LYS A 45 8.22 -9.77 1.30
N LEU A 46 9.25 -8.95 1.09
CA LEU A 46 10.09 -9.02 -0.11
C LEU A 46 10.92 -10.31 -0.16
N GLU A 47 11.47 -10.74 0.97
CA GLU A 47 12.21 -12.01 1.09
C GLU A 47 11.32 -13.20 0.72
N LEU A 48 10.10 -13.27 1.27
CA LEU A 48 9.12 -14.32 0.94
C LEU A 48 8.75 -14.31 -0.55
N ALA A 49 8.42 -13.14 -1.11
CA ALA A 49 8.07 -13.04 -2.53
C ALA A 49 9.21 -13.49 -3.45
N LYS A 50 10.47 -13.16 -3.12
CA LYS A 50 11.65 -13.63 -3.85
C LYS A 50 11.83 -15.14 -3.72
N HIS A 51 11.68 -15.67 -2.51
CA HIS A 51 11.78 -17.10 -2.24
C HIS A 51 10.76 -17.91 -3.05
N ASP A 52 9.50 -17.47 -3.10
CA ASP A 52 8.43 -18.15 -3.82
C ASP A 52 8.66 -18.13 -5.33
N ARG A 53 9.06 -16.97 -5.87
CA ARG A 53 9.46 -16.83 -7.28
C ARG A 53 10.62 -17.76 -7.63
N ASP A 54 11.68 -17.76 -6.83
CA ASP A 54 12.88 -18.54 -7.10
C ASP A 54 12.60 -20.05 -6.96
N THR A 55 11.72 -20.44 -6.05
CA THR A 55 11.22 -21.82 -5.92
C THR A 55 10.46 -22.25 -7.17
N ALA A 56 9.54 -21.42 -7.67
CA ALA A 56 8.80 -21.71 -8.91
C ALA A 56 9.74 -21.80 -10.14
N LEU A 57 10.74 -20.92 -10.23
CA LEU A 57 11.74 -20.97 -11.30
C LEU A 57 12.62 -22.23 -11.21
N LYS A 58 13.05 -22.61 -10.01
CA LYS A 58 13.80 -23.87 -9.80
C LYS A 58 12.95 -25.08 -10.16
N ALA A 59 11.68 -25.08 -9.82
CA ALA A 59 10.73 -26.12 -10.21
C ALA A 59 10.62 -26.22 -11.74
N ASN A 60 10.50 -25.10 -12.45
CA ASN A 60 10.46 -25.08 -13.92
C ASN A 60 11.76 -25.54 -14.60
N ARG A 61 12.92 -25.36 -13.95
CA ARG A 61 14.19 -25.92 -14.45
C ARG A 61 14.24 -27.44 -14.34
N ARG A 62 13.62 -28.00 -13.29
CA ARG A 62 13.55 -29.45 -13.07
C ARG A 62 12.50 -30.11 -13.97
N ILE A 63 11.33 -29.48 -14.07
CA ILE A 63 10.21 -29.95 -14.86
C ILE A 63 9.74 -28.76 -15.72
N PRO A 64 10.10 -28.72 -17.02
CA PRO A 64 9.71 -27.64 -17.91
C PRO A 64 8.19 -27.42 -17.90
N GLY A 65 7.79 -26.17 -17.64
CA GLY A 65 6.37 -25.78 -17.63
C GLY A 65 5.58 -26.19 -16.39
N MET A 66 6.22 -26.71 -15.32
CA MET A 66 5.55 -27.06 -14.06
C MET A 66 4.71 -25.90 -13.50
N ASN A 67 5.22 -24.68 -13.58
CA ASN A 67 4.49 -23.45 -13.33
C ASN A 67 4.25 -22.74 -14.66
N SER A 68 3.02 -22.28 -14.87
CA SER A 68 2.65 -21.53 -16.08
C SER A 68 3.38 -20.18 -16.15
N LYS A 69 3.46 -19.61 -17.35
CA LYS A 69 4.02 -18.25 -17.55
C LYS A 69 3.24 -17.21 -16.74
N LEU A 70 1.91 -17.32 -16.68
CA LEU A 70 1.06 -16.42 -15.89
C LEU A 70 1.32 -16.56 -14.38
N SER A 71 1.53 -17.79 -13.88
CA SER A 71 1.89 -18.03 -12.49
C SER A 71 3.23 -17.37 -12.14
N LEU A 72 4.24 -17.49 -13.01
CA LEU A 72 5.53 -16.83 -12.83
C LEU A 72 5.42 -15.30 -12.89
N LEU A 73 4.60 -14.76 -13.80
CA LEU A 73 4.34 -13.32 -13.89
C LEU A 73 3.70 -12.78 -12.60
N ARG A 74 2.74 -13.50 -12.02
CA ARG A 74 2.14 -13.12 -10.73
C ARG A 74 3.18 -13.05 -9.61
N LEU A 75 4.10 -14.00 -9.54
CA LEU A 75 5.20 -13.99 -8.57
C LEU A 75 6.18 -12.82 -8.82
N GLN A 76 6.47 -12.50 -10.08
CA GLN A 76 7.27 -11.33 -10.44
C GLN A 76 6.60 -10.02 -10.00
N ASN A 77 5.30 -9.90 -10.23
CA ASN A 77 4.50 -8.74 -9.79
C ASN A 77 4.52 -8.59 -8.26
N GLN A 78 4.43 -9.69 -7.51
CA GLN A 78 4.56 -9.66 -6.05
C GLN A 78 5.94 -9.16 -5.59
N VAL A 79 7.01 -9.61 -6.24
CA VAL A 79 8.36 -9.10 -5.95
C VAL A 79 8.46 -7.61 -6.27
N ALA A 80 7.94 -7.16 -7.42
CA ALA A 80 7.99 -5.76 -7.81
C ALA A 80 7.24 -4.86 -6.80
N TYR A 81 6.05 -5.28 -6.38
CA TYR A 81 5.26 -4.56 -5.39
C TYR A 81 5.95 -4.52 -4.01
N ALA A 82 6.42 -5.66 -3.51
CA ALA A 82 7.13 -5.72 -2.22
C ALA A 82 8.44 -4.92 -2.24
N THR A 83 9.11 -4.83 -3.40
CA THR A 83 10.29 -3.97 -3.57
C THR A 83 9.93 -2.51 -3.38
N LYS A 84 8.82 -2.04 -3.94
CA LYS A 84 8.35 -0.66 -3.75
C LYS A 84 8.03 -0.36 -2.29
N LEU A 85 7.38 -1.28 -1.57
CA LEU A 85 7.12 -1.11 -0.14
C LEU A 85 8.41 -0.88 0.67
N VAL A 86 9.47 -1.66 0.42
CA VAL A 86 10.78 -1.47 1.08
C VAL A 86 11.45 -0.15 0.68
N GLU A 87 11.43 0.19 -0.62
CA GLU A 87 12.00 1.46 -1.12
C GLU A 87 11.35 2.69 -0.48
N HIS A 88 10.06 2.62 -0.15
CA HIS A 88 9.33 3.71 0.50
C HIS A 88 9.56 3.76 2.00
N ALA A 89 9.51 2.62 2.70
CA ALA A 89 9.74 2.57 4.14
C ALA A 89 11.16 3.04 4.53
N GLY A 90 12.18 2.75 3.72
CA GLY A 90 13.56 3.16 4.00
C GLY A 90 13.86 4.66 3.83
N LYS A 91 12.92 5.47 3.32
CA LYS A 91 13.15 6.90 3.05
C LYS A 91 12.68 7.84 4.15
N HIS A 92 12.02 7.35 5.21
CA HIS A 92 11.36 8.16 6.25
C HIS A 92 10.48 9.30 5.71
N ALA A 93 10.15 9.26 4.42
CA ALA A 93 9.15 10.13 3.83
C ALA A 93 7.80 9.59 4.25
N ASP A 94 6.85 10.48 4.57
CA ASP A 94 5.44 10.11 4.76
C ASP A 94 5.08 9.02 3.77
N HIS A 95 4.63 7.89 4.29
CA HIS A 95 4.41 6.66 3.54
C HIS A 95 3.56 6.99 2.31
N ASP A 96 4.20 7.12 1.15
CA ASP A 96 3.52 7.46 -0.09
C ASP A 96 2.82 6.18 -0.59
N LEU A 97 1.74 5.83 0.10
CA LEU A 97 0.86 4.69 -0.19
C LEU A 97 0.35 4.76 -1.63
N HIS A 98 0.24 5.96 -2.18
CA HIS A 98 -0.15 6.18 -3.56
C HIS A 98 0.86 5.58 -4.54
N LYS A 99 2.17 5.82 -4.37
CA LYS A 99 3.20 5.23 -5.26
C LYS A 99 3.22 3.70 -5.21
N SER A 100 3.07 3.12 -4.02
CA SER A 100 2.98 1.67 -3.86
C SER A 100 1.73 1.11 -4.54
N HIS A 101 0.58 1.76 -4.34
CA HIS A 101 -0.67 1.40 -5.00
C HIS A 101 -0.58 1.51 -6.53
N LEU A 102 0.06 2.56 -7.05
CA LEU A 102 0.29 2.74 -8.48
C LEU A 102 1.11 1.59 -9.08
N GLN A 103 2.12 1.09 -8.35
CA GLN A 103 2.85 -0.09 -8.79
C GLN A 103 1.95 -1.33 -8.85
N SER A 104 1.06 -1.52 -7.88
CA SER A 104 0.10 -2.62 -7.90
C SER A 104 -0.79 -2.56 -9.13
N LEU A 105 -1.33 -1.38 -9.45
CA LEU A 105 -2.18 -1.18 -10.63
C LEU A 105 -1.46 -1.45 -11.94
N LYS A 106 -0.21 -1.00 -12.07
CA LYS A 106 0.64 -1.33 -13.23
C LYS A 106 0.82 -2.83 -13.39
N ASN A 107 1.05 -3.53 -12.29
CA ASN A 107 1.16 -4.98 -12.28
C ASN A 107 -0.16 -5.65 -12.71
N ASP A 108 -1.30 -5.12 -12.27
CA ASP A 108 -2.63 -5.64 -12.62
C ASP A 108 -2.93 -5.48 -14.11
N VAL A 109 -2.56 -4.34 -14.71
CA VAL A 109 -2.65 -4.11 -16.16
C VAL A 109 -1.84 -5.15 -16.92
N ILE A 110 -0.55 -5.30 -16.59
CA ILE A 110 0.34 -6.26 -17.25
C ILE A 110 -0.24 -7.69 -17.14
N PHE A 111 -0.73 -8.06 -15.96
CA PHE A 111 -1.29 -9.39 -15.73
C PHE A 111 -2.59 -9.63 -16.51
N ALA A 112 -3.50 -8.65 -16.57
CA ALA A 112 -4.75 -8.76 -17.30
C ALA A 112 -4.51 -8.82 -18.82
N GLU A 113 -3.55 -8.04 -19.34
CA GLU A 113 -3.19 -8.04 -20.75
C GLU A 113 -2.53 -9.36 -21.18
N GLU A 114 -1.61 -9.91 -20.38
CA GLU A 114 -0.99 -11.20 -20.66
C GLU A 114 -2.01 -12.35 -20.62
N GLN A 115 -2.98 -12.31 -19.70
CA GLN A 115 -4.09 -13.27 -19.68
C GLN A 115 -4.94 -13.18 -20.95
N LEU A 116 -5.29 -11.98 -21.38
CA LEU A 116 -6.05 -11.76 -22.61
C LEU A 116 -5.25 -12.23 -23.83
N ALA A 117 -3.96 -11.90 -23.91
CA ALA A 117 -3.08 -12.31 -24.99
C ALA A 117 -2.94 -13.83 -25.07
N TRP A 118 -2.81 -14.51 -23.92
CA TRP A 118 -2.83 -15.97 -23.85
C TRP A 118 -4.16 -16.54 -24.34
N ALA A 119 -5.30 -16.01 -23.87
CA ALA A 119 -6.62 -16.50 -24.26
C ALA A 119 -6.91 -16.29 -25.75
N ARG A 120 -6.47 -15.17 -26.34
CA ARG A 120 -6.56 -14.91 -27.78
C ARG A 120 -5.73 -15.91 -28.60
N LYS A 121 -4.55 -16.32 -28.11
CA LYS A 121 -3.71 -17.34 -28.76
C LYS A 121 -4.30 -18.75 -28.61
N ALA A 122 -5.05 -19.00 -27.55
CA ALA A 122 -5.80 -20.22 -27.31
C ALA A 122 -7.22 -20.18 -27.93
N SER A 123 -7.45 -19.32 -28.94
CA SER A 123 -8.73 -19.19 -29.62
C SER A 123 -9.22 -20.55 -30.13
N GLY A 124 -10.46 -20.92 -29.77
CA GLY A 124 -11.04 -22.24 -30.06
C GLY A 124 -11.13 -23.15 -28.83
N TYR A 125 -10.31 -22.92 -27.80
CA TYR A 125 -10.42 -23.61 -26.50
C TYR A 125 -11.04 -22.74 -25.40
N VAL A 126 -11.05 -21.42 -25.61
CA VAL A 126 -11.69 -20.46 -24.72
C VAL A 126 -13.03 -20.06 -25.30
N ARG A 127 -14.10 -20.18 -24.51
CA ARG A 127 -15.44 -19.75 -24.91
C ARG A 127 -15.48 -18.24 -25.17
N GLU A 128 -16.33 -17.79 -26.10
CA GLU A 128 -16.42 -16.38 -26.47
C GLU A 128 -16.80 -15.47 -25.28
N ASP A 129 -17.69 -15.93 -24.39
CA ASP A 129 -18.07 -15.20 -23.17
C ASP A 129 -16.86 -14.97 -22.24
N GLN A 130 -16.00 -15.98 -22.10
CA GLN A 130 -14.78 -15.90 -21.30
C GLN A 130 -13.74 -15.00 -21.95
N LEU A 131 -13.58 -15.07 -23.27
CA LEU A 131 -12.69 -14.17 -24.00
C LEU A 131 -13.14 -12.71 -23.84
N LYS A 132 -14.45 -12.45 -23.96
CA LYS A 132 -15.01 -11.11 -23.76
C LYS A 132 -14.81 -10.62 -22.32
N ARG A 133 -15.00 -11.51 -21.35
CA ARG A 133 -14.74 -11.21 -19.94
C ARG A 133 -13.28 -10.79 -19.70
N LEU A 134 -12.32 -11.52 -20.27
CA LEU A 134 -10.90 -11.18 -20.16
C LEU A 134 -10.56 -9.85 -20.84
N GLU A 135 -11.20 -9.55 -21.96
CA GLU A 135 -11.06 -8.26 -22.64
C GLU A 135 -11.54 -7.11 -21.76
N LEU A 136 -12.75 -7.24 -21.18
CA LEU A 136 -13.30 -6.24 -20.26
C LEU A 136 -12.43 -6.10 -19.01
N ASN A 137 -11.87 -7.19 -18.49
CA ASN A 137 -10.97 -7.15 -17.34
C ASN A 137 -9.68 -6.36 -17.64
N ALA A 138 -9.08 -6.57 -18.82
CA ALA A 138 -7.91 -5.79 -19.24
C ALA A 138 -8.24 -4.29 -19.41
N GLN A 139 -9.40 -3.96 -19.97
CA GLN A 139 -9.85 -2.58 -20.09
C GLN A 139 -10.08 -1.94 -18.71
N LEU A 140 -10.72 -2.66 -17.78
CA LEU A 140 -10.97 -2.19 -16.44
C LEU A 140 -9.66 -1.94 -15.67
N ALA A 141 -8.67 -2.82 -15.81
CA ALA A 141 -7.36 -2.63 -15.21
C ALA A 141 -6.67 -1.35 -15.71
N ARG A 142 -6.74 -1.06 -17.02
CA ARG A 142 -6.21 0.19 -17.60
C ARG A 142 -6.93 1.42 -17.04
N LEU A 143 -8.26 1.39 -17.00
CA LEU A 143 -9.06 2.48 -16.44
C LEU A 143 -8.79 2.69 -14.94
N ALA A 144 -8.53 1.62 -14.20
CA ALA A 144 -8.16 1.73 -12.79
C ALA A 144 -6.79 2.42 -12.62
N LEU A 145 -5.81 2.10 -13.49
CA LEU A 145 -4.53 2.80 -13.51
C LEU A 145 -4.70 4.28 -13.90
N GLU A 146 -5.44 4.56 -14.97
CA GLU A 146 -5.73 5.92 -15.41
C GLU A 146 -6.41 6.76 -14.32
N ARG A 147 -7.40 6.17 -13.64
CA ARG A 147 -8.07 6.80 -12.50
C ARG A 147 -7.12 7.07 -11.33
N ALA A 148 -6.15 6.18 -11.08
CA ALA A 148 -5.13 6.38 -10.06
C ALA A 148 -4.29 7.63 -10.31
N GLU A 149 -4.00 7.90 -11.58
CA GLU A 149 -3.12 8.97 -12.03
C GLU A 149 -3.85 10.33 -12.07
N GLN A 150 -5.17 10.36 -11.85
CA GLN A 150 -5.94 11.60 -11.81
C GLN A 150 -5.53 12.49 -10.62
N PRO A 151 -5.34 13.80 -10.84
CA PRO A 151 -4.95 14.74 -9.78
C PRO A 151 -5.87 14.71 -8.56
N GLU A 152 -7.19 14.55 -8.74
CA GLU A 152 -8.14 14.51 -7.63
C GLU A 152 -7.92 13.30 -6.70
N ILE A 153 -7.45 12.18 -7.25
CA ILE A 153 -7.17 10.95 -6.50
C ILE A 153 -5.78 10.99 -5.85
N THR A 154 -4.84 11.73 -6.42
CA THR A 154 -3.47 11.86 -5.89
C THR A 154 -3.31 12.97 -4.86
N ALA A 155 -4.08 14.05 -4.99
CA ALA A 155 -3.96 15.24 -4.14
C ALA A 155 -4.68 15.08 -2.79
N ASP A 156 -5.69 14.22 -2.69
CA ASP A 156 -6.46 14.00 -1.47
C ASP A 156 -6.38 12.54 -0.98
N PRO A 157 -5.71 12.28 0.15
CA PRO A 157 -5.63 10.94 0.74
C PRO A 157 -6.99 10.30 1.03
N MET A 158 -8.02 11.09 1.36
CA MET A 158 -9.35 10.54 1.66
C MET A 158 -10.02 10.01 0.40
N HIS A 159 -9.97 10.77 -0.70
CA HIS A 159 -10.47 10.30 -2.01
C HIS A 159 -9.69 9.07 -2.49
N HIS A 160 -8.38 9.04 -2.24
CA HIS A 160 -7.55 7.89 -2.56
C HIS A 160 -7.98 6.62 -1.80
N LEU A 161 -8.19 6.73 -0.48
CA LEU A 161 -8.61 5.62 0.37
C LEU A 161 -10.03 5.15 0.04
N GLN A 162 -10.96 6.08 -0.17
CA GLN A 162 -12.33 5.74 -0.58
C GLN A 162 -12.34 4.95 -1.89
N TRP A 163 -11.55 5.39 -2.87
CA TRP A 163 -11.41 4.66 -4.12
C TRP A 163 -10.83 3.25 -3.94
N GLN A 164 -9.80 3.09 -3.10
CA GLN A 164 -9.25 1.77 -2.77
C GLN A 164 -10.31 0.85 -2.14
N ILE A 165 -11.14 1.38 -1.22
CA ILE A 165 -12.21 0.63 -0.57
C ILE A 165 -13.26 0.19 -1.60
N ASP A 166 -13.72 1.08 -2.46
CA ASP A 166 -14.73 0.78 -3.50
C ASP A 166 -14.22 -0.29 -4.47
N ARG A 167 -12.92 -0.22 -4.82
CA ARG A 167 -12.26 -1.21 -5.65
C ARG A 167 -12.18 -2.57 -4.94
N LEU A 168 -11.68 -2.61 -3.70
CA LEU A 168 -11.58 -3.86 -2.92
C LEU A 168 -12.94 -4.53 -2.76
N ARG A 169 -14.01 -3.74 -2.51
CA ARG A 169 -15.37 -4.25 -2.45
C ARG A 169 -15.80 -4.92 -3.76
N SER A 170 -15.48 -4.30 -4.89
CA SER A 170 -15.82 -4.82 -6.22
C SER A 170 -15.03 -6.09 -6.56
N GLU A 171 -13.75 -6.14 -6.19
CA GLU A 171 -12.89 -7.32 -6.38
C GLU A 171 -13.34 -8.49 -5.49
N LEU A 172 -13.68 -8.23 -4.23
CA LEU A 172 -14.23 -9.25 -3.32
C LEU A 172 -15.55 -9.82 -3.82
N LEU A 173 -16.46 -8.98 -4.30
CA LEU A 173 -17.72 -9.44 -4.90
C LEU A 173 -17.45 -10.29 -6.14
N SER A 174 -16.51 -9.88 -7.00
CA SER A 174 -16.13 -10.65 -8.18
C SER A 174 -15.57 -12.02 -7.82
N LEU A 175 -14.70 -12.08 -6.79
CA LEU A 175 -14.13 -13.32 -6.28
C LEU A 175 -15.22 -14.23 -5.69
N GLN A 176 -16.18 -13.65 -4.96
CA GLN A 176 -17.32 -14.42 -4.43
C GLN A 176 -18.14 -15.04 -5.56
N ILE A 177 -18.45 -14.28 -6.62
CA ILE A 177 -19.18 -14.79 -7.79
C ILE A 177 -18.38 -15.90 -8.47
N GLU A 178 -17.06 -15.76 -8.64
CA GLU A 178 -16.22 -16.82 -9.21
C GLU A 178 -16.19 -18.08 -8.36
N PHE A 179 -16.09 -17.91 -7.04
CA PHE A 179 -16.13 -19.02 -6.10
C PHE A 179 -17.47 -19.76 -6.17
N GLU A 180 -18.59 -19.04 -6.21
CA GLU A 180 -19.92 -19.62 -6.35
C GLU A 180 -20.11 -20.36 -7.67
N ARG A 181 -19.59 -19.82 -8.78
CA ARG A 181 -19.60 -20.50 -10.09
C ARG A 181 -18.83 -21.82 -10.05
N THR A 182 -17.61 -21.76 -9.52
CA THR A 182 -16.73 -22.94 -9.38
C THR A 182 -17.36 -23.99 -8.48
N ARG A 183 -17.94 -23.58 -7.34
CA ARG A 183 -18.66 -24.47 -6.41
C ARG A 183 -19.89 -25.11 -7.05
N SER A 184 -20.58 -24.38 -7.93
CA SER A 184 -21.82 -24.84 -8.56
C SER A 184 -21.58 -25.70 -9.82
N GLY A 185 -20.33 -25.90 -10.23
CA GLY A 185 -19.97 -26.71 -11.40
C GLY A 185 -20.30 -26.04 -12.74
N HIS A 186 -20.34 -24.70 -12.79
CA HIS A 186 -20.63 -23.90 -13.98
C HIS A 186 -19.40 -23.09 -14.45
#